data_AF-A0A9D2HM03-F1
#
_entry.id   AF-A0A9D2HM03-F1
#
_cell.length_a   1.000
_cell.length_b   1.000
_cell.length_c   1.000
_cell.angle_alpha   90.00
_cell.angle_beta   90.00
_cell.angle_gamma   90.00
#
_symmetry.space_group_name_H-M   'P 1'
#
loop_
_entity.id
_entity.type
_entity.pdbx_description
1 polymer ?
#
loop_
_entity_poly.entity_id
_entity_poly.type
_entity_poly.pdbx_seq_one_letter_code
_entity_poly.pdbx_strand_id
1 'polypeptide(L)'
;MVHDGVAGREPYIRHYSPEEIHAMCLQVAELLAGGKRHEAEIVLKEIPLLPKSAKLMKEMFGSRHVAESGYNLVEALEEFGPDWLKGEDA
;
A
#
# COMPACT_ATOMS: atom_id res chain seq x y z
N MET A 1 11.05 30.48 -14.40
CA MET A 1 10.07 29.55 -13.81
C MET A 1 10.47 28.16 -14.23
N VAL A 2 11.23 27.46 -13.38
CA VAL A 2 11.45 26.03 -13.51
C VAL A 2 10.30 25.37 -12.75
N HIS A 3 9.46 24.62 -13.46
CA HIS A 3 8.48 23.78 -12.80
C HIS A 3 9.24 22.62 -12.18
N ASP A 4 9.64 22.81 -10.92
CA ASP A 4 10.12 21.76 -10.03
C ASP A 4 9.16 20.57 -10.12
N GLY A 5 9.73 19.40 -10.46
CA GLY A 5 8.99 18.17 -10.63
C GLY A 5 8.12 17.89 -9.42
N VAL A 6 6.85 17.58 -9.66
CA VAL A 6 5.94 17.08 -8.62
C VAL A 6 6.53 15.76 -8.14
N ALA A 7 7.27 15.80 -7.03
CA ALA A 7 7.79 14.63 -6.35
C ALA A 7 6.60 13.75 -5.95
N GLY A 8 6.30 12.76 -6.78
CA GLY A 8 5.32 11.72 -6.47
C GLY A 8 5.75 11.06 -5.17
N ARG A 9 4.82 10.94 -4.22
CA ARG A 9 5.06 10.31 -2.93
C ARG A 9 5.62 8.90 -3.18
N GLU A 10 6.75 8.57 -2.59
CA GLU A 10 7.35 7.24 -2.74
C GLU A 10 6.37 6.17 -2.19
N PRO A 11 6.31 4.98 -2.82
CA PRO A 11 5.47 3.89 -2.33
C PRO A 11 5.84 3.56 -0.88
N TYR A 12 4.83 3.30 -0.05
CA TYR A 12 5.07 2.94 1.33
C TYR A 12 5.57 1.49 1.41
N ILE A 13 6.72 1.29 2.04
CA ILE A 13 7.40 -0.01 2.13
C ILE A 13 7.85 -0.23 3.57
N ARG A 14 7.33 -1.28 4.22
CA ARG A 14 7.82 -1.81 5.49
C ARG A 14 7.71 -3.32 5.53
N HIS A 15 8.73 -3.98 6.07
CA HIS A 15 8.68 -5.41 6.34
C HIS A 15 8.16 -5.64 7.76
N TYR A 16 7.33 -6.67 7.91
CA TYR A 16 6.81 -7.15 9.18
C TYR A 16 6.94 -8.67 9.22
N SER A 17 7.15 -9.25 10.39
CA SER A 17 7.09 -10.70 10.54
C SER A 17 5.64 -11.20 10.40
N PRO A 18 5.44 -12.49 10.11
CA PRO A 18 4.10 -13.10 10.11
C PRO A 18 3.35 -12.88 11.43
N GLU A 19 4.05 -12.91 12.57
CA GLU A 19 3.47 -12.67 13.90
C GLU A 19 3.04 -11.21 14.08
N GLU A 20 3.83 -10.25 13.59
CA GLU A 20 3.48 -8.83 13.59
C GLU A 20 2.26 -8.56 12.71
N ILE A 21 2.23 -9.11 11.49
CA ILE A 21 1.08 -9.01 10.58
C ILE A 21 -0.17 -9.60 11.24
N HIS A 22 -0.05 -10.77 11.88
CA HIS A 22 -1.17 -11.39 12.58
C HIS A 22 -1.68 -10.51 13.72
N ALA A 23 -0.78 -9.93 14.54
CA ALA A 23 -1.17 -9.01 15.61
C ALA A 23 -1.87 -7.75 15.07
N MET A 24 -1.39 -7.20 13.96
CA MET A 24 -2.02 -6.06 13.28
C MET A 24 -3.43 -6.40 12.76
N CYS A 25 -3.62 -7.59 12.17
CA CYS A 25 -4.93 -8.07 11.75
C CYS A 25 -5.93 -8.15 12.92
N LEU A 26 -5.48 -8.68 14.07
CA LEU A 26 -6.30 -8.74 15.29
C LEU A 26 -6.65 -7.32 15.78
N GLN A 27 -5.67 -6.42 15.79
CA GLN A 27 -5.89 -5.02 16.16
C GLN A 27 -6.90 -4.32 15.23
N VAL A 28 -6.82 -4.55 13.92
CA VAL A 28 -7.81 -4.02 12.95
C VAL A 28 -9.21 -4.54 13.29
N ALA A 29 -9.35 -5.84 13.57
CA ALA A 29 -10.63 -6.43 13.93
C ALA A 29 -11.23 -5.81 15.21
N GLU A 30 -10.41 -5.59 16.24
CA GLU A 30 -10.81 -4.93 17.49
C GLU A 30 -11.25 -3.49 17.27
N LEU A 31 -10.50 -2.71 16.47
CA LEU A 31 -10.84 -1.34 16.13
C LEU A 31 -12.17 -1.26 15.37
N LEU A 32 -12.38 -2.15 14.39
CA LEU A 32 -13.63 -2.23 13.65
C LEU A 32 -14.82 -2.62 14.54
N ALA A 33 -14.64 -3.60 15.43
CA ALA A 33 -15.65 -3.99 16.41
C ALA A 33 -16.01 -2.83 17.36
N GLY A 34 -15.04 -1.98 17.70
CA GLY A 34 -15.22 -0.77 18.49
C GLY A 34 -15.71 0.45 17.70
N GLY A 35 -16.02 0.33 16.41
CA GLY A 35 -16.48 1.43 15.57
C GLY A 35 -15.40 2.44 15.16
N LYS A 36 -14.13 2.17 15.48
CA LYS A 36 -12.96 3.02 15.21
C LYS A 36 -12.43 2.80 13.79
N ARG A 37 -13.25 3.14 12.79
CA ARG A 37 -12.98 2.83 11.38
C ARG A 37 -11.74 3.53 10.83
N HIS A 38 -11.48 4.76 11.26
CA HIS A 38 -10.34 5.53 10.76
C HIS A 38 -9.02 4.97 11.29
N GLU A 39 -8.95 4.65 12.59
CA GLU A 39 -7.79 4.01 13.18
C GLU A 39 -7.56 2.62 12.59
N ALA A 40 -8.63 1.87 12.32
CA ALA A 40 -8.54 0.57 11.65
C ALA A 40 -7.95 0.72 10.23
N GLU A 41 -8.34 1.74 9.48
CA GLU A 41 -7.81 2.00 8.13
C GLU A 41 -6.30 2.31 8.16
N ILE A 42 -5.86 3.09 9.15
CA ILE A 42 -4.44 3.41 9.33
C ILE A 42 -3.64 2.13 9.55
N VAL A 43 -4.06 1.26 10.48
CA VAL A 43 -3.37 -0.01 10.76
C VAL A 43 -3.44 -0.95 9.55
N LEU A 44 -4.58 -0.99 8.84
CA LEU A 44 -4.75 -1.83 7.67
C LEU A 44 -3.78 -1.45 6.54
N LYS A 45 -3.48 -0.17 6.36
CA LYS A 45 -2.52 0.31 5.35
C LYS A 45 -1.07 -0.08 5.66
N GLU A 46 -0.75 -0.34 6.91
CA GLU A 46 0.57 -0.85 7.32
C GLU A 46 0.77 -2.32 6.93
N ILE A 47 -0.31 -3.10 6.89
CA ILE A 47 -0.26 -4.52 6.50
C ILE A 47 0.11 -4.60 5.01
N PRO A 48 1.11 -5.42 4.62
CA PRO A 48 1.45 -5.62 3.21
C PRO A 48 0.23 -5.96 2.37
N LEU A 49 0.00 -5.16 1.33
CA LEU A 49 -1.03 -5.43 0.36
C LEU A 49 -0.59 -6.60 -0.51
N LEU A 50 -1.43 -7.62 -0.58
CA LEU A 50 -1.16 -8.80 -1.41
C LEU A 50 -0.84 -8.39 -2.85
N PRO A 51 0.20 -8.98 -3.49
CA PRO A 51 0.63 -8.59 -4.83
C PRO A 51 -0.49 -8.58 -5.87
N LYS A 52 -1.37 -9.59 -5.84
CA LYS A 52 -2.54 -9.67 -6.73
C LYS A 52 -3.52 -8.51 -6.53
N SER A 53 -3.73 -8.08 -5.29
CA SER A 53 -4.60 -6.94 -4.96
C SER A 53 -3.96 -5.63 -5.40
N ALA A 54 -2.65 -5.46 -5.20
CA ALA A 54 -1.91 -4.30 -5.69
C ALA A 54 -1.93 -4.23 -7.23
N LYS A 55 -1.79 -5.37 -7.90
CA LYS A 55 -1.90 -5.48 -9.36
C LYS A 55 -3.28 -5.09 -9.87
N LEU A 56 -4.33 -5.61 -9.26
CA LEU A 56 -5.70 -5.21 -9.60
C LEU A 56 -5.92 -3.70 -9.40
N MET A 57 -5.41 -3.14 -8.29
CA MET A 57 -5.50 -1.71 -8.03
C MET A 57 -4.78 -0.88 -9.09
N LYS A 58 -3.60 -1.33 -9.53
CA LYS A 58 -2.84 -0.70 -10.62
C LYS A 58 -3.61 -0.74 -11.93
N GLU A 59 -4.18 -1.88 -12.28
CA GLU A 59 -4.99 -2.07 -13.51
C GLU A 59 -6.26 -1.22 -13.51
N MET A 60 -6.86 -0.99 -12.35
CA MET A 60 -8.10 -0.21 -12.23
C MET A 60 -7.88 1.31 -12.16
N PHE A 61 -6.81 1.76 -11.50
CA PHE A 61 -6.63 3.17 -11.13
C PHE A 61 -5.31 3.79 -11.59
N GLY A 62 -4.42 3.00 -12.16
CA GLY A 62 -3.10 3.42 -12.59
C GLY A 62 -2.03 3.37 -11.50
N SER A 63 -0.78 3.40 -11.95
CA SER A 63 0.46 3.29 -11.20
C SER A 63 0.60 4.43 -10.20
N ARG A 64 0.22 5.64 -10.61
CA ARG A 64 0.26 6.82 -9.73
C ARG A 64 -0.67 6.67 -8.53
N HIS A 65 -1.89 6.18 -8.76
CA HIS A 65 -2.86 5.98 -7.68
C HIS A 65 -2.33 4.96 -6.66
N VAL A 66 -1.77 3.85 -7.14
CA VAL A 66 -1.18 2.82 -6.28
C VAL A 66 -0.03 3.38 -5.45
N ALA A 67 0.90 4.13 -6.06
CA ALA A 67 2.02 4.75 -5.36
C ALA A 67 1.57 5.73 -4.26
N GLU A 68 0.51 6.49 -4.52
CA GLU A 68 -0.02 7.50 -3.59
C GLU A 68 -1.04 6.94 -2.57
N SER A 69 -1.47 5.67 -2.71
CA SER A 69 -2.54 5.05 -1.92
C SER A 69 -2.24 4.92 -0.42
N GLY A 70 -0.96 4.92 -0.07
CA GLY A 70 -0.48 4.72 1.30
C GLY A 70 -0.54 3.26 1.79
N TYR A 71 -0.90 2.31 0.94
CA TYR A 71 -0.75 0.88 1.27
C TYR A 71 0.72 0.48 1.28
N ASN A 72 1.06 -0.47 2.15
CA ASN A 72 2.36 -1.11 2.14
C ASN A 72 2.49 -2.04 0.91
N LEU A 73 3.37 -1.69 -0.03
CA LEU A 73 3.51 -2.39 -1.31
C LEU A 73 4.73 -3.34 -1.35
N VAL A 74 5.31 -3.65 -0.19
CA VAL A 74 6.56 -4.42 -0.09
C VAL A 74 6.52 -5.73 -0.87
N GLU A 75 5.49 -6.55 -0.67
CA GLU A 75 5.36 -7.84 -1.35
C GLU A 75 5.15 -7.68 -2.85
N ALA A 76 4.44 -6.63 -3.28
CA ALA A 76 4.20 -6.37 -4.70
C ALA A 76 5.48 -5.96 -5.43
N LEU A 77 6.35 -5.16 -4.80
CA LEU A 77 7.65 -4.81 -5.37
C LEU A 77 8.63 -5.98 -5.36
N GLU A 78 8.56 -6.88 -4.37
CA GLU A 78 9.32 -8.12 -4.36
C GLU A 78 8.88 -9.07 -5.50
N GLU A 79 7.58 -9.19 -5.75
CA GLU A 79 7.04 -10.08 -6.79
C GLU A 79 7.25 -9.53 -8.21
N PHE A 80 6.99 -8.23 -8.44
CA PHE A 80 6.98 -7.63 -9.78
C PHE A 80 8.21 -6.78 -10.12
N GLY A 81 9.09 -6.52 -9.13
CA GLY A 81 10.31 -5.75 -9.27
C GLY A 81 10.16 -4.24 -8.97
N PRO A 82 11.29 -3.55 -8.72
CA PRO A 82 11.31 -2.15 -8.26
C PRO A 82 10.81 -1.14 -9.30
N ASP A 83 10.81 -1.51 -10.58
CA ASP A 83 10.34 -0.66 -11.68
C ASP A 83 8.86 -0.89 -12.00
N TRP A 84 8.19 -1.78 -11.27
CA TRP A 84 6.80 -2.16 -11.56
C TRP A 84 5.84 -0.95 -11.55
N LEU A 85 6.08 0.07 -10.72
CA LEU A 85 5.27 1.29 -10.66
C LEU A 85 5.72 2.40 -11.64
N LYS A 86 6.80 2.20 -12.41
CA LYS A 86 7.36 3.22 -13.32
C LYS A 86 6.77 3.18 -14.75
N GLY A 87 5.86 2.25 -15.02
CA GLY A 87 5.24 2.12 -16.34
C GLY A 87 4.16 3.17 -16.59
N GLU A 88 4.02 3.62 -17.84
CA GLU A 88 2.90 4.44 -18.26
C GLU A 88 1.59 3.65 -18.12
N ASP A 89 0.61 4.28 -17.47
CA ASP A 89 -0.76 3.80 -17.42
C ASP A 89 -1.31 3.87 -18.85
N ALA A 90 -1.55 2.71 -19.47
CA ALA A 90 -2.03 2.60 -20.85
C ALA A 90 -3.42 3.22 -21.04
#